data_AF-A0A9X9YCY5-F1
#
_entry.id   AF-A0A9X9YCY5-F1
#
_cell.length_a   1.000
_cell.length_b   1.000
_cell.length_c   1.000
_cell.angle_alpha   90.00
_cell.angle_beta   90.00
_cell.angle_gamma   90.00
#
_symmetry.space_group_name_H-M   'P 1'
#
loop_
_entity.id
_entity.type
_entity.pdbx_description
1 polymer ?
#
loop_
_entity_poly.entity_id
_entity_poly.type
_entity_poly.pdbx_seq_one_letter_code
_entity_poly.pdbx_strand_id
1 'polypeptide(L)'
;MGSSYRYPYIQHRGGPKGFLKVLDKQTLAFTDYAGNRQYITQGNLSENPKAYIFVMDYAHRRRVKIWGEARVVEDDEALTTSLMPKGYRARPEQVILFKIAAWDTNCPQHIPQKFDAPDVAAALAARDQRIAELEAEVAALKGKASLPSSES
;
A
#
# COMPACT_ATOMS: atom_id res chain seq x y z
N MET A 1 -4.13 38.04 -9.91
CA MET A 1 -2.90 37.26 -9.61
C MET A 1 -3.08 35.91 -10.28
N GLY A 2 -2.77 35.82 -11.57
CA GLY A 2 -3.10 34.67 -12.41
C GLY A 2 -1.85 33.94 -12.84
N SER A 3 -1.68 32.71 -12.35
CA SER A 3 -0.89 31.67 -13.01
C SER A 3 -1.30 30.33 -12.40
N SER A 4 -2.54 29.90 -12.68
CA SER A 4 -2.91 28.50 -12.56
C SER A 4 -1.92 27.70 -13.40
N TYR A 5 -1.05 26.89 -12.79
CA TYR A 5 -0.17 26.01 -13.54
C TYR A 5 -1.06 25.14 -14.44
N ARG A 6 -1.02 25.36 -15.76
CA ARG A 6 -1.78 24.59 -16.77
C ARG A 6 -1.23 23.15 -16.96
N TYR A 7 -0.46 22.66 -15.99
CA TYR A 7 0.18 21.36 -16.01
C TYR A 7 -0.43 20.48 -14.92
N PRO A 8 -0.59 19.18 -15.17
CA PRO A 8 -1.06 18.25 -14.15
C PRO A 8 -0.11 18.24 -12.96
N TYR A 9 -0.67 18.29 -11.76
CA TYR A 9 0.08 18.17 -10.51
C TYR A 9 -0.10 16.76 -9.95
N ILE A 10 1.01 16.09 -9.62
CA ILE A 10 1.01 14.71 -9.13
C ILE A 10 1.80 14.66 -7.82
N GLN A 11 1.21 14.03 -6.82
CA GLN A 11 1.84 13.83 -5.52
C GLN A 11 1.64 12.40 -5.03
N HIS A 12 2.72 11.78 -4.57
CA HIS A 12 2.64 10.49 -3.90
C HIS A 12 2.08 10.69 -2.48
N ARG A 13 0.99 9.97 -2.17
CA ARG A 13 0.42 9.89 -0.82
C ARG A 13 0.52 8.45 -0.35
N GLY A 14 1.09 8.26 0.83
CA GLY A 14 1.29 6.94 1.41
C GLY A 14 1.10 6.96 2.92
N GLY A 15 0.85 5.77 3.46
CA GLY A 15 0.68 5.51 4.88
C GLY A 15 0.69 4.01 5.11
N PRO A 16 0.55 3.55 6.37
CA PRO A 16 0.44 2.12 6.64
C PRO A 16 -0.80 1.53 5.97
N LYS A 17 -0.85 0.20 5.87
CA LYS A 17 -1.99 -0.53 5.28
C LYS A 17 -3.32 -0.01 5.87
N GLY A 18 -4.26 0.34 5.00
CA GLY A 18 -5.55 0.91 5.38
C GLY A 18 -5.58 2.43 5.51
N PHE A 19 -4.53 3.16 5.10
CA PHE A 19 -4.56 4.64 5.08
C PHE A 19 -5.61 5.20 4.10
N LEU A 20 -5.77 4.57 2.93
CA LEU A 20 -6.85 4.86 1.98
C LEU A 20 -8.07 4.02 2.37
N LYS A 21 -9.16 4.69 2.73
CA LYS A 21 -10.41 4.06 3.18
C LYS A 21 -11.52 4.28 2.17
N VAL A 22 -12.37 3.27 2.02
CA VAL A 22 -13.64 3.35 1.30
C VAL A 22 -14.70 3.70 2.35
N LEU A 23 -15.26 4.90 2.30
CA LEU A 23 -16.32 5.31 3.24
C LEU A 23 -17.68 4.77 2.81
N ASP A 24 -17.93 4.74 1.50
CA ASP A 24 -19.14 4.22 0.89
C ASP A 24 -18.87 3.80 -0.57
N LYS A 25 -19.93 3.46 -1.33
CA LYS A 25 -19.83 2.99 -2.73
C LYS A 25 -19.17 3.97 -3.70
N GLN A 26 -19.15 5.27 -3.38
CA GLN A 26 -18.67 6.34 -4.24
C GLN A 26 -17.69 7.30 -3.53
N THR A 27 -17.34 7.06 -2.27
CA THR A 27 -16.47 7.97 -1.52
C THR A 27 -15.24 7.23 -0.99
N LEU A 28 -14.06 7.72 -1.37
CA LEU A 28 -12.80 7.37 -0.75
C LEU A 28 -12.35 8.49 0.18
N ALA A 29 -11.56 8.14 1.18
CA ALA A 29 -11.02 9.09 2.13
C ALA A 29 -9.64 8.66 2.62
N PHE A 30 -8.78 9.64 2.87
CA PHE A 30 -7.52 9.41 3.56
C PHE A 30 -7.09 10.66 4.32
N THR A 31 -6.38 10.43 5.41
CA THR A 31 -5.74 11.50 6.17
C THR A 31 -4.40 11.85 5.53
N ASP A 32 -4.17 13.13 5.33
CA ASP A 32 -2.87 13.66 4.99
C ASP A 32 -2.05 13.92 6.27
N TYR A 33 -0.76 13.64 6.23
CA TYR A 33 0.13 13.68 7.39
C TYR A 33 1.18 14.77 7.28
N ALA A 34 1.59 15.28 8.43
CA ALA A 34 2.63 16.30 8.52
C ALA A 34 3.95 15.85 7.89
N GLY A 35 4.53 16.75 7.08
CA GLY A 35 5.75 16.49 6.32
C GLY A 35 5.50 16.27 4.82
N ASN A 36 4.26 16.08 4.39
CA ASN A 36 3.89 16.06 2.97
C ASN A 36 3.79 17.49 2.36
N ARG A 37 4.79 18.33 2.67
CA ARG A 37 4.92 19.80 2.55
C ARG A 37 4.46 20.47 1.23
N GLN A 38 3.23 20.26 0.78
CA GLN A 38 2.71 20.89 -0.42
C GLN A 38 1.22 21.25 -0.24
N TYR A 39 1.01 22.41 0.38
CA TYR A 39 -0.25 23.17 0.45
C TYR A 39 -0.87 23.48 -0.93
N ILE A 40 -0.12 23.19 -2.00
CA ILE A 40 -0.53 23.33 -3.40
C ILE A 40 -1.81 22.51 -3.69
N THR A 41 -2.02 21.39 -2.99
CA THR A 41 -3.22 20.56 -3.19
C THR A 41 -4.50 21.28 -2.77
N GLN A 42 -4.54 21.99 -1.64
CA GLN A 42 -5.76 22.67 -1.18
C GLN A 42 -6.14 23.83 -2.11
N GLY A 43 -5.19 24.69 -2.46
CA GLY A 43 -5.40 25.77 -3.42
C GLY A 43 -5.89 25.24 -4.77
N ASN A 44 -5.21 24.23 -5.32
CA ASN A 44 -5.60 23.62 -6.59
C ASN A 44 -7.01 23.02 -6.54
N LEU A 45 -7.37 22.31 -5.46
CA LEU A 45 -8.68 21.70 -5.31
C LEU A 45 -9.79 22.73 -5.09
N SER A 46 -9.47 23.88 -4.48
CA SER A 46 -10.41 24.99 -4.34
C SER A 46 -10.73 25.65 -5.69
N GLU A 47 -9.77 25.70 -6.62
CA GLU A 47 -9.96 26.23 -7.98
C GLU A 47 -10.57 25.18 -8.93
N ASN A 48 -10.16 23.91 -8.81
CA ASN A 48 -10.62 22.81 -9.63
C ASN A 48 -10.64 21.50 -8.81
N PRO A 49 -11.82 21.01 -8.44
CA PRO A 49 -11.92 19.81 -7.60
C PRO A 49 -11.57 18.53 -8.36
N LYS A 50 -11.44 18.56 -9.70
CA LYS A 50 -11.17 17.36 -10.49
C LYS A 50 -9.80 16.80 -10.16
N ALA A 51 -9.79 15.54 -9.73
CA ALA A 51 -8.60 14.85 -9.31
C ALA A 51 -8.58 13.40 -9.82
N TYR A 52 -7.41 12.80 -9.71
CA TYR A 52 -7.15 11.45 -10.17
C TYR A 52 -6.31 10.71 -9.12
N ILE A 53 -6.77 9.52 -8.71
CA ILE A 53 -6.02 8.62 -7.83
C ILE A 53 -5.52 7.44 -8.67
N PHE A 54 -4.23 7.15 -8.51
CA PHE A 54 -3.58 5.98 -9.10
C PHE A 54 -3.12 5.03 -8.01
N VAL A 55 -3.66 3.81 -8.01
CA VAL A 55 -3.31 2.78 -7.03
C VAL A 55 -2.57 1.64 -7.74
N MET A 56 -1.42 1.25 -7.17
CA MET A 56 -0.60 0.14 -7.67
C MET A 56 -0.56 -1.01 -6.66
N ASP A 57 -0.82 -2.21 -7.16
CA ASP A 57 -0.57 -3.48 -6.47
C ASP A 57 0.49 -4.24 -7.26
N TYR A 58 1.74 -4.12 -6.83
CA TYR A 58 2.87 -4.75 -7.51
C TYR A 58 2.91 -6.27 -7.34
N ALA A 59 2.43 -6.79 -6.21
CA ALA A 59 2.45 -8.22 -5.93
C ALA A 59 1.53 -8.97 -6.90
N HIS A 60 0.34 -8.42 -7.15
CA HIS A 60 -0.65 -9.00 -8.07
C HIS A 60 -0.61 -8.39 -9.48
N ARG A 61 0.30 -7.46 -9.74
CA ARG A 61 0.44 -6.75 -11.02
C ARG A 61 -0.88 -6.08 -11.45
N ARG A 62 -1.54 -5.41 -10.51
CA ARG A 62 -2.81 -4.71 -10.76
C ARG A 62 -2.59 -3.21 -10.59
N ARG A 63 -3.34 -2.44 -11.38
CA ARG A 63 -3.40 -1.00 -11.24
C ARG A 63 -4.84 -0.52 -11.39
N VAL A 64 -5.23 0.38 -10.52
CA VAL A 64 -6.54 1.02 -10.56
C VAL A 64 -6.34 2.50 -10.80
N LYS A 65 -7.09 3.01 -11.77
CA LYS A 65 -7.16 4.42 -12.16
C LYS A 65 -8.52 4.93 -11.70
N ILE A 66 -8.57 5.98 -10.90
CA ILE A 66 -9.82 6.48 -10.32
C ILE A 66 -9.92 7.97 -10.60
N TRP A 67 -10.99 8.39 -11.29
CA TRP A 67 -11.28 9.78 -11.59
C TRP A 67 -12.45 10.26 -10.75
N GLY A 68 -12.43 11.53 -10.38
CA GLY A 68 -13.44 12.07 -9.51
C GLY A 68 -13.13 13.49 -9.06
N GLU A 69 -13.76 13.85 -7.96
CA GLU A 69 -13.63 15.16 -7.34
C GLU A 69 -13.08 15.00 -5.93
N ALA A 70 -12.01 15.73 -5.62
CA ALA A 70 -11.43 15.76 -4.30
C ALA A 70 -11.74 17.09 -3.61
N ARG A 71 -11.95 17.03 -2.30
CA ARG A 71 -12.04 18.20 -1.44
C ARG A 71 -11.31 17.97 -0.13
N VAL A 72 -10.80 19.05 0.42
CA VAL A 72 -10.19 19.07 1.75
C VAL A 72 -11.28 19.23 2.80
N VAL A 73 -11.16 18.49 3.89
CA VAL A 73 -11.91 18.68 5.13
C VAL A 73 -10.93 19.00 6.23
N GLU A 74 -11.12 20.17 6.81
CA GLU A 74 -10.41 20.67 7.99
C GLU A 74 -11.36 20.64 9.19
N ASP A 75 -10.80 20.66 10.40
CA ASP A 75 -11.54 20.80 11.67
C ASP A 75 -12.62 19.74 11.98
N ASP A 76 -12.53 18.55 11.35
CA ASP A 76 -13.38 17.40 11.69
C ASP A 76 -12.54 16.33 12.42
N GLU A 77 -12.49 16.45 13.75
CA GLU A 77 -11.72 15.54 14.61
C GLU A 77 -12.26 14.11 14.58
N ALA A 78 -13.59 13.94 14.49
CA ALA A 78 -14.23 12.64 14.46
C ALA A 78 -13.87 11.89 13.17
N LEU A 79 -14.00 12.56 12.02
CA LEU A 79 -13.61 12.00 10.73
C LEU A 79 -12.11 11.71 10.70
N THR A 80 -11.28 12.65 11.12
CA THR A 80 -9.81 12.48 11.17
C THR A 80 -9.44 11.24 11.99
N THR A 81 -9.98 11.12 13.20
CA THR A 81 -9.75 9.97 14.09
C THR A 81 -10.22 8.67 13.45
N SER A 82 -11.37 8.67 12.79
CA SER A 82 -11.90 7.49 12.10
C SER A 82 -11.00 7.02 10.95
N LEU A 83 -10.23 7.92 10.35
CA LEU A 83 -9.34 7.66 9.22
C LEU A 83 -7.91 7.31 9.64
N MET A 84 -7.48 7.71 10.84
CA MET A 84 -6.16 7.39 11.37
C MET A 84 -5.95 5.87 11.53
N PRO A 85 -4.87 5.30 10.99
CA PRO A 85 -4.50 3.91 11.25
C PRO A 85 -4.12 3.68 12.72
N LYS A 86 -4.51 2.53 13.28
CA LYS A 86 -4.24 2.20 14.69
C LYS A 86 -2.74 2.24 14.99
N GLY A 87 -2.35 2.97 16.03
CA GLY A 87 -0.96 3.07 16.47
C GLY A 87 -0.05 3.90 15.56
N TYR A 88 -0.58 4.55 14.52
CA TYR A 88 0.23 5.39 13.64
C TYR A 88 0.47 6.76 14.28
N ARG A 89 1.75 7.08 14.49
CA ARG A 89 2.18 8.27 15.25
C ARG A 89 2.30 9.55 14.41
N ALA A 90 1.99 9.49 13.11
CA ALA A 90 2.06 10.68 12.27
C ALA A 90 0.99 11.70 12.69
N ARG A 91 1.35 12.97 12.66
CA ARG A 91 0.40 14.06 12.95
C ARG A 91 -0.53 14.23 11.74
N PRO A 92 -1.85 14.12 11.90
CA PRO A 92 -2.80 14.45 10.83
C PRO A 92 -2.76 15.96 10.56
N GLU A 93 -2.81 16.36 9.28
CA GLU A 93 -2.93 17.76 8.87
C GLU A 93 -4.33 18.08 8.35
N GLN A 94 -4.86 17.22 7.48
CA GLN A 94 -6.14 17.43 6.81
C GLN A 94 -6.70 16.10 6.32
N VAL A 95 -8.01 16.05 6.07
CA VAL A 95 -8.65 14.90 5.43
C VAL A 95 -8.93 15.23 3.97
N ILE A 96 -8.61 14.30 3.07
CA ILE A 96 -9.02 14.38 1.67
C ILE A 96 -10.17 13.41 1.47
N LEU A 97 -11.32 13.95 1.06
CA LEU A 97 -12.46 13.17 0.57
C LEU A 97 -12.46 13.18 -0.94
N PHE A 98 -12.65 12.01 -1.55
CA PHE A 98 -12.64 11.82 -2.99
C PHE A 98 -13.93 11.15 -3.42
N LYS A 99 -14.77 11.88 -4.15
CA LYS A 99 -15.99 11.36 -4.76
C LYS A 99 -15.66 10.75 -6.12
N ILE A 100 -15.90 9.46 -6.26
CA ILE A 100 -15.60 8.67 -7.44
C ILE A 100 -16.62 9.00 -8.55
N ALA A 101 -16.12 9.41 -9.71
CA ALA A 101 -16.91 9.56 -10.93
C ALA A 101 -16.77 8.34 -11.85
N ALA A 102 -15.55 7.81 -11.97
CA ALA A 102 -15.25 6.63 -12.77
C ALA A 102 -13.99 5.93 -12.24
N TRP A 103 -13.87 4.63 -12.52
CA TRP A 103 -12.64 3.91 -12.28
C TRP A 103 -12.42 2.84 -13.34
N ASP A 104 -11.17 2.46 -13.53
CA ASP A 104 -10.76 1.47 -14.51
C ASP A 104 -9.58 0.64 -14.01
N THR A 105 -9.56 -0.63 -14.39
CA THR A 105 -8.47 -1.58 -14.12
C THR A 105 -7.82 -1.98 -15.44
N ASN A 106 -6.49 -1.85 -15.53
CA ASN A 106 -5.76 -2.18 -16.75
C ASN A 106 -5.23 -3.62 -16.78
N CYS A 107 -4.80 -4.05 -17.98
CA CYS A 107 -4.02 -5.27 -18.23
C CYS A 107 -2.68 -5.28 -17.43
N PRO A 108 -2.26 -6.43 -16.86
CA PRO A 108 -1.04 -6.56 -16.05
C PRO A 108 0.26 -6.52 -16.87
N GLN A 109 0.18 -6.52 -18.21
CA GLN A 109 1.34 -6.57 -19.10
C GLN A 109 2.28 -5.39 -18.82
N HIS A 110 3.55 -5.68 -18.56
CA HIS A 110 4.63 -4.74 -18.18
C HIS A 110 4.64 -4.19 -16.74
N ILE A 111 3.78 -4.67 -15.83
CA ILE A 111 3.92 -4.33 -14.40
C ILE A 111 4.98 -5.26 -13.77
N PRO A 112 6.10 -4.73 -13.24
CA PRO A 112 7.10 -5.55 -12.58
C PRO A 112 6.51 -6.16 -11.31
N GLN A 113 6.84 -7.41 -11.05
CA GLN A 113 6.45 -8.06 -9.81
C GLN A 113 7.40 -7.58 -8.70
N LYS A 114 6.83 -6.98 -7.65
CA LYS A 114 7.56 -6.59 -6.44
C LYS A 114 6.81 -7.12 -5.23
N PHE A 115 7.57 -7.59 -4.24
CA PHE A 115 7.06 -8.09 -2.98
C PHE A 115 7.60 -7.23 -1.85
N ASP A 116 6.81 -7.13 -0.77
CA ASP A 116 7.24 -6.42 0.42
C ASP A 116 8.38 -7.21 1.09
N ALA A 117 9.42 -6.50 1.53
CA ALA A 117 10.59 -7.13 2.13
C ALA A 117 10.27 -8.05 3.33
N PRO A 118 9.32 -7.70 4.23
CA PRO A 118 8.90 -8.61 5.31
C PRO A 118 8.29 -9.92 4.80
N ASP A 119 7.48 -9.88 3.74
CA ASP A 119 6.86 -11.07 3.16
C ASP A 119 7.92 -12.00 2.55
N VAL A 120 8.90 -11.42 1.85
CA VAL A 120 10.04 -12.17 1.30
C VAL A 120 10.87 -12.79 2.42
N ALA A 121 11.18 -12.03 3.47
CA ALA A 121 11.95 -12.51 4.62
C ALA A 121 11.24 -13.68 5.33
N ALA A 122 9.92 -13.59 5.52
CA ALA A 122 9.13 -14.66 6.12
C ALA A 122 9.15 -15.94 5.26
N ALA A 123 9.03 -15.81 3.94
CA ALA A 123 9.08 -16.94 3.02
C ALA A 123 10.46 -17.63 3.02
N LEU A 124 11.55 -16.84 3.08
CA LEU A 124 12.90 -17.37 3.20
C LEU A 124 13.12 -18.10 4.53
N ALA A 125 12.69 -17.51 5.65
CA ALA A 125 12.80 -18.15 6.97
C ALA A 125 12.09 -19.51 7.03
N ALA A 126 10.87 -19.60 6.48
CA ALA A 126 10.13 -20.87 6.41
C ALA A 126 10.85 -21.92 5.55
N ARG A 127 11.47 -21.49 4.44
CA ARG A 127 12.27 -22.37 3.59
C ARG A 127 13.52 -22.86 4.32
N ASP A 128 14.23 -21.98 5.01
CA ASP A 128 15.48 -22.32 5.71
C ASP A 128 15.21 -23.30 6.86
N GLN A 129 14.10 -23.14 7.58
CA GLN A 129 13.66 -24.11 8.57
C GLN A 129 13.44 -25.50 7.94
N ARG A 130 12.76 -25.56 6.79
CA ARG A 130 12.52 -26.82 6.11
C ARG A 130 13.81 -27.47 5.61
N ILE A 131 14.78 -26.68 5.16
CA ILE A 131 16.11 -27.18 4.76
C ILE A 131 16.80 -27.81 5.96
N ALA A 132 16.82 -27.13 7.12
CA ALA A 132 17.45 -27.66 8.33
C ALA A 132 16.82 -28.99 8.80
N GLU A 133 15.49 -29.11 8.74
CA GLU A 133 14.77 -30.36 9.06
C GLU A 133 15.20 -31.51 8.13
N LEU A 134 15.22 -31.23 6.81
CA LEU A 134 15.58 -32.23 5.80
C LEU A 134 17.05 -32.64 5.90
N GLU A 135 17.95 -31.70 6.19
CA GLU A 135 19.37 -31.98 6.40
C GLU A 135 19.59 -32.88 7.63
N ALA A 136 18.87 -32.63 8.73
CA ALA A 136 18.89 -33.48 9.92
C ALA A 136 18.37 -34.89 9.63
N GLU A 137 17.28 -35.01 8.87
CA GLU A 137 16.72 -36.31 8.45
C GLU A 137 17.71 -37.08 7.56
N VAL A 138 18.29 -36.42 6.56
CA VAL A 138 19.28 -37.03 5.67
C VAL A 138 20.51 -37.49 6.46
N ALA A 139 20.98 -36.70 7.42
CA ALA A 139 22.09 -37.09 8.29
C ALA A 139 21.76 -38.34 9.11
N ALA A 140 20.55 -38.40 9.69
CA ALA A 140 20.09 -39.55 10.45
C ALA A 140 19.96 -40.82 9.59
N LEU A 141 19.42 -40.70 8.38
CA LEU A 141 19.29 -41.83 7.44
C LEU A 141 20.64 -42.34 6.95
N LYS A 142 21.58 -41.44 6.62
CA LYS A 142 22.94 -41.82 6.24
C LYS A 142 23.68 -42.52 7.38
N GLY A 143 23.53 -42.03 8.62
CA GLY A 143 24.08 -42.68 9.81
C GLY A 143 23.54 -44.11 10.01
N LYS A 144 22.24 -44.32 9.78
CA LYS A 144 21.62 -45.65 9.82
C LYS A 144 22.09 -46.57 8.70
N ALA A 145 22.27 -46.06 7.49
CA ALA A 145 22.75 -46.84 6.34
C ALA A 145 24.25 -47.22 6.45
N SER A 146 25.04 -46.47 7.22
CA SER A 146 26.46 -46.75 7.45
C SER A 146 26.76 -47.74 8.59
N LEU A 147 25.75 -48.12 9.38
CA LEU A 147 25.89 -49.21 10.35
C LEU A 147 25.83 -50.54 9.59
N PRO A 148 26.88 -51.39 9.61
CA PRO A 148 26.79 -52.71 9.00
C PRO A 148 25.65 -53.47 9.69
N SER A 149 24.76 -54.05 8.90
CA SER A 149 23.82 -55.06 9.38
C SER A 149 24.63 -56.20 9.98
N SER A 150 24.78 -56.20 11.30
CA SER A 150 25.29 -57.34 12.05
C SER A 150 24.32 -58.50 11.80
N GLU A 151 24.90 -59.57 11.29
CA GLU A 151 24.29 -60.73 10.65
C GLU A 151 23.22 -61.48 11.47
N SER A 152 22.40 -62.24 10.75
CA SER A 152 21.98 -63.60 11.11
C SER A 152 21.90 -64.43 9.84
#